data_AF-A0A1Y2LS04-F1
#
_entry.id   AF-A0A1Y2LS04-F1
#
_cell.length_a   1.000
_cell.length_b   1.000
_cell.length_c   1.000
_cell.angle_alpha   90.00
_cell.angle_beta   90.00
_cell.angle_gamma   90.00
#
_symmetry.space_group_name_H-M   'P 1'
#
loop_
_entity.id
_entity.type
_entity.pdbx_description
1 polymer ?
#
loop_
_entity_poly.entity_id
_entity_poly.type
_entity_poly.pdbx_seq_one_letter_code
_entity_poly.pdbx_strand_id
1 'polypeptide(L)'
;MSPERHVDNDEGAPPQVYRDDELISIDPEEAVVNDFVDEAERPEVEHPPVESHHRGIHVPPQLQRAWASVRIWVKGPQPSRPWKIQPFLPRIQTAPLRIIDTFFPKRKQKVGLLIAFYASWILSFSLVLHKSAFTADIPGYGAPVRIGCTQRFWNDGNGCGLNGDSCRPFENATMPFRCPANCKRVQLLNPHAVGDYIANYRPLVIGGPTDEDATLERTYYRADSFICGAAIHAGFISDKSGGCGVIQTIGEQSSYPSVDRNHVKSIGFDSYFPKSFSFLSGTSSQCRDLRWPLLGVSLTFTVLLSLFTTAPSVFFPSIFLGIFLHVALASDPPSLTDYYALVSICLGRLLPASFCMYAVYRFAVSRTLHGLNAQFEKTVLWLGGCWVGALNNYTFDKIPIERLTPHDLQNQPGAIPALIIVVLCLFSIALLQAWCLRIEGRLPKYLGIYSIFVGSLLLLVAVPKMNVRIHHYILGLLLVPGTSMQTRPSLLFQGILVGLFINGIARWGFDSILQTPNELRGDGPISSLLPLITAPIIHMNPDLHIKPNITFEWELPFPEQYDGLSILVNDVERYRGYVDNEAESWTWVRHMREVPEYFRFAYLDGGLRGDYTKAGTWSAEGRWTEMKSGPS
;
A
#
# COMPACT_ATOMS: atom_id res chain seq x y z
N MET A 1 45.14 -22.35 42.53
CA MET A 1 46.51 -22.82 42.28
C MET A 1 46.84 -22.44 40.85
N SER A 2 47.61 -21.38 40.64
CA SER A 2 48.33 -21.10 39.38
C SER A 2 49.50 -22.11 39.26
N PRO A 3 50.13 -22.30 38.08
CA PRO A 3 51.19 -21.40 37.57
C PRO A 3 51.12 -21.19 36.03
N GLU A 4 52.02 -20.52 35.28
CA GLU A 4 52.89 -19.31 35.36
C GLU A 4 53.58 -19.16 33.97
N ARG A 5 54.24 -18.09 33.49
CA ARG A 5 54.40 -16.63 33.78
C ARG A 5 55.23 -16.05 32.60
N HIS A 6 54.97 -14.82 32.12
CA HIS A 6 55.90 -13.83 31.47
C HIS A 6 55.03 -12.73 30.78
N VAL A 7 55.05 -11.42 31.10
CA VAL A 7 56.14 -10.39 31.16
C VAL A 7 56.55 -9.99 29.73
N ASP A 8 56.48 -8.74 29.24
CA ASP A 8 56.42 -7.41 29.88
C ASP A 8 55.72 -6.32 29.00
N ASN A 9 55.24 -5.22 29.63
CA ASN A 9 55.12 -3.78 29.22
C ASN A 9 54.56 -3.37 27.81
N ASP A 10 53.96 -2.19 27.58
CA ASP A 10 53.82 -0.96 28.39
C ASP A 10 52.52 -0.13 28.06
N GLU A 11 52.34 1.01 28.75
CA GLU A 11 51.16 1.89 28.84
C GLU A 11 50.66 2.66 27.59
N GLY A 12 49.43 3.20 27.68
CA GLY A 12 49.19 4.63 27.38
C GLY A 12 48.24 5.03 26.25
N ALA A 13 47.26 5.89 26.55
CA ALA A 13 46.35 6.57 25.60
C ALA A 13 46.63 8.10 25.58
N PRO A 14 45.87 9.01 24.90
CA PRO A 14 44.87 8.88 23.83
C PRO A 14 45.20 9.78 22.58
N PRO A 15 44.35 10.72 22.11
CA PRO A 15 43.79 10.70 20.76
C PRO A 15 44.49 11.61 19.73
N GLN A 16 44.40 11.27 18.43
CA GLN A 16 44.98 12.09 17.36
C GLN A 16 44.08 13.27 16.95
N VAL A 17 44.67 14.46 17.01
CA VAL A 17 44.19 15.69 16.37
C VAL A 17 44.77 15.79 14.97
N TYR A 18 43.96 16.27 14.04
CA TYR A 18 44.27 16.46 12.63
C TYR A 18 45.30 17.59 12.43
N ARG A 19 46.43 17.34 11.73
CA ARG A 19 47.24 18.41 11.15
C ARG A 19 48.15 17.99 9.97
N ASP A 20 47.94 18.69 8.87
CA ASP A 20 48.81 19.19 7.79
C ASP A 20 50.11 18.47 7.37
N ASP A 21 50.18 18.27 6.05
CA ASP A 21 51.29 18.50 5.10
C ASP A 21 52.63 17.74 5.18
N GLU A 22 53.03 17.18 4.02
CA GLU A 22 54.32 17.28 3.31
C GLU A 22 54.14 16.49 1.97
N LEU A 23 54.73 16.81 0.79
CA LEU A 23 55.76 17.78 0.40
C LEU A 23 55.81 17.95 -1.15
N ILE A 24 56.55 18.96 -1.65
CA ILE A 24 57.14 19.15 -3.03
C ILE A 24 56.19 19.70 -4.14
N SER A 25 56.46 20.82 -4.84
CA SER A 25 57.49 21.89 -4.67
C SER A 25 57.33 23.09 -5.64
N ILE A 26 58.10 24.16 -5.35
CA ILE A 26 58.59 25.28 -6.20
C ILE A 26 57.74 26.56 -6.22
N ASP A 27 58.47 27.69 -6.06
CA ASP A 27 58.04 28.97 -5.51
C ASP A 27 57.60 30.04 -6.55
N PRO A 28 56.98 31.14 -6.09
CA PRO A 28 56.48 32.25 -6.91
C PRO A 28 57.43 33.47 -6.96
N GLU A 29 56.90 34.54 -7.58
CA GLU A 29 57.12 36.00 -7.41
C GLU A 29 57.37 36.69 -8.77
N GLU A 30 56.93 37.93 -9.04
CA GLU A 30 56.35 38.99 -8.20
C GLU A 30 55.46 39.92 -9.07
N ALA A 31 54.71 40.83 -8.44
CA ALA A 31 54.22 42.06 -9.10
C ALA A 31 54.84 43.24 -8.34
N VAL A 32 55.41 44.27 -8.97
CA VAL A 32 54.76 45.40 -9.67
C VAL A 32 55.88 46.28 -10.27
N VAL A 33 55.63 47.04 -11.35
CA VAL A 33 56.01 48.48 -11.57
C VAL A 33 55.85 48.86 -13.06
N ASN A 34 55.27 50.04 -13.32
CA ASN A 34 55.16 50.66 -14.66
C ASN A 34 56.45 51.38 -15.07
N ASP A 35 56.73 51.52 -16.38
CA ASP A 35 56.54 52.80 -17.09
C ASP A 35 56.89 52.75 -18.61
N PHE A 36 56.13 53.53 -19.39
CA PHE A 36 56.31 54.07 -20.78
C PHE A 36 57.25 53.37 -21.79
N VAL A 37 56.86 53.17 -23.07
CA VAL A 37 56.63 54.21 -24.12
C VAL A 37 55.88 53.61 -25.33
N ASP A 38 55.02 54.40 -25.99
CA ASP A 38 54.34 54.11 -27.28
C ASP A 38 55.28 54.18 -28.51
N GLU A 39 54.98 53.44 -29.58
CA GLU A 39 54.51 54.02 -30.87
C GLU A 39 54.40 52.98 -32.03
N ALA A 40 53.34 53.15 -32.83
CA ALA A 40 53.20 52.94 -34.29
C ALA A 40 53.71 51.64 -34.99
N GLU A 41 53.12 51.10 -36.07
CA GLU A 41 51.82 51.11 -36.76
C GLU A 41 52.04 50.33 -38.10
N ARG A 42 51.01 49.62 -38.61
CA ARG A 42 50.83 49.15 -40.02
C ARG A 42 51.70 48.00 -40.61
N PRO A 43 51.23 47.31 -41.68
CA PRO A 43 49.84 46.99 -42.06
C PRO A 43 49.60 45.50 -42.48
N GLU A 44 48.38 45.24 -42.94
CA GLU A 44 47.75 43.94 -43.26
C GLU A 44 48.40 43.10 -44.37
N VAL A 45 48.19 41.77 -44.30
CA VAL A 45 48.10 40.88 -45.48
C VAL A 45 46.88 39.97 -45.32
N GLU A 46 46.07 39.90 -46.38
CA GLU A 46 44.73 39.30 -46.42
C GLU A 46 44.77 37.82 -46.84
N HIS A 47 44.04 36.95 -46.13
CA HIS A 47 43.76 35.57 -46.55
C HIS A 47 42.26 35.28 -46.38
N PRO A 48 41.57 34.76 -47.41
CA PRO A 48 40.11 34.58 -47.37
C PRO A 48 39.73 33.38 -46.50
N PRO A 49 38.79 33.52 -45.54
CA PRO A 49 38.28 32.38 -44.80
C PRO A 49 37.33 31.54 -45.66
N VAL A 50 37.56 30.23 -45.68
CA VAL A 50 36.68 29.25 -46.32
C VAL A 50 35.30 29.24 -45.64
N GLU A 51 34.23 29.46 -46.40
CA GLU A 51 32.86 29.37 -45.87
C GLU A 51 32.52 27.93 -45.48
N SER A 52 32.50 27.65 -44.17
CA SER A 52 31.91 26.43 -43.63
C SER A 52 30.38 26.55 -43.62
N HIS A 53 29.72 26.04 -44.68
CA HIS A 53 28.27 25.91 -44.75
C HIS A 53 27.73 24.91 -43.70
N HIS A 54 27.58 25.37 -42.45
CA HIS A 54 26.74 24.69 -41.47
C HIS A 54 25.28 24.78 -41.90
N ARG A 55 24.74 23.68 -42.44
CA ARG A 55 23.31 23.48 -42.68
C ARG A 55 22.55 23.47 -41.34
N GLY A 56 22.28 24.65 -40.79
CA GLY A 56 21.34 24.82 -39.70
C GLY A 56 19.95 24.38 -40.13
N ILE A 57 19.34 23.49 -39.34
CA ILE A 57 17.97 22.99 -39.57
C ILE A 57 17.03 24.21 -39.61
N HIS A 58 16.50 24.52 -40.80
CA HIS A 58 15.74 25.75 -41.03
C HIS A 58 14.31 25.60 -40.48
N VAL A 59 14.15 25.79 -39.16
CA VAL A 59 12.84 25.74 -38.50
C VAL A 59 11.92 26.80 -39.11
N PRO A 60 10.71 26.44 -39.61
CA PRO A 60 9.85 27.38 -40.31
C PRO A 60 9.57 28.67 -39.51
N PRO A 61 9.57 29.85 -40.15
CA PRO A 61 9.43 31.13 -39.43
C PRO A 61 8.09 31.27 -38.68
N GLN A 62 7.05 30.54 -39.09
CA GLN A 62 5.79 30.46 -38.34
C GLN A 62 5.97 29.72 -37.00
N LEU A 63 6.70 28.60 -37.00
CA LEU A 63 7.06 27.84 -35.80
C LEU A 63 7.96 28.66 -34.86
N GLN A 64 8.92 29.42 -35.42
CA GLN A 64 9.75 30.33 -34.62
C GLN A 64 8.94 31.44 -33.93
N ARG A 65 8.00 32.07 -34.64
CA ARG A 65 7.08 33.07 -34.05
C ARG A 65 6.17 32.45 -32.99
N ALA A 66 5.57 31.29 -33.27
CA ALA A 66 4.73 30.57 -32.31
C ALA A 66 5.52 30.22 -31.03
N TRP A 67 6.75 29.69 -31.17
CA TRP A 67 7.65 29.40 -30.06
C TRP A 67 8.01 30.64 -29.25
N ALA A 68 8.32 31.76 -29.90
CA ALA A 68 8.58 33.04 -29.22
C ALA A 68 7.35 33.52 -28.43
N SER A 69 6.16 33.47 -29.02
CA SER A 69 4.89 33.81 -28.37
C SER A 69 4.60 32.89 -27.18
N VAL A 70 4.79 31.58 -27.31
CA VAL A 70 4.66 30.61 -26.21
C VAL A 70 5.68 30.90 -25.11
N ARG A 71 6.95 31.15 -25.43
CA ARG A 71 8.00 31.47 -24.44
C ARG A 71 7.69 32.75 -23.66
N ILE A 72 7.10 33.76 -24.31
CA ILE A 72 6.60 34.97 -23.65
C ILE A 72 5.38 34.65 -22.79
N TRP A 73 4.42 33.88 -23.30
CA TRP A 73 3.20 33.50 -22.57
C TRP A 73 3.51 32.69 -21.30
N VAL A 74 4.42 31.71 -21.37
CA VAL A 74 4.81 30.83 -20.25
C VAL A 74 5.51 31.59 -19.12
N LYS A 75 6.25 32.69 -19.43
CA LYS A 75 6.84 33.58 -18.42
C LYS A 75 5.79 34.28 -17.53
N GLY A 76 4.54 34.40 -18.01
CA GLY A 76 3.48 35.08 -17.27
C GLY A 76 3.55 36.62 -17.31
N PRO A 77 2.71 37.31 -16.53
CA PRO A 77 2.68 38.77 -16.49
C PRO A 77 3.92 39.36 -15.80
N GLN A 78 4.35 40.52 -16.26
CA GLN A 78 5.33 41.37 -15.56
C GLN A 78 4.67 42.71 -15.17
N PRO A 79 4.77 43.14 -13.90
CA PRO A 79 5.33 42.42 -12.76
C PRO A 79 4.51 41.17 -12.38
N SER A 80 5.16 40.19 -11.76
CA SER A 80 4.51 38.97 -11.28
C SER A 80 3.51 39.28 -10.16
N ARG A 81 2.39 38.57 -10.14
CA ARG A 81 1.30 38.81 -9.19
C ARG A 81 1.20 37.64 -8.20
N PRO A 82 1.82 37.73 -7.00
CA PRO A 82 1.75 36.64 -6.02
C PRO A 82 0.31 36.45 -5.53
N TRP A 83 -0.17 35.20 -5.47
CA TRP A 83 -1.47 34.92 -4.91
C TRP A 83 -1.45 35.15 -3.39
N LYS A 84 -2.52 35.77 -2.88
CA LYS A 84 -2.81 35.86 -1.44
C LYS A 84 -4.29 35.65 -1.21
N ILE A 85 -4.65 34.90 -0.18
CA ILE A 85 -6.05 34.71 0.21
C ILE A 85 -6.50 35.92 1.02
N GLN A 86 -7.45 36.68 0.47
CA GLN A 86 -8.26 37.61 1.26
C GLN A 86 -9.30 36.78 2.04
N PRO A 87 -9.25 36.76 3.39
CA PRO A 87 -10.11 35.90 4.18
C PRO A 87 -11.59 36.28 4.06
N PHE A 88 -12.49 35.31 3.91
CA PHE A 88 -13.93 35.56 4.03
C PHE A 88 -14.28 35.89 5.47
N LEU A 89 -14.98 37.01 5.69
CA LEU A 89 -15.34 37.54 7.01
C LEU A 89 -14.10 37.70 7.94
N PRO A 90 -13.14 38.62 7.63
CA PRO A 90 -11.84 38.71 8.32
C PRO A 90 -11.92 38.84 9.86
N ARG A 91 -13.00 39.42 10.39
CA ARG A 91 -13.25 39.51 11.84
C ARG A 91 -13.42 38.13 12.49
N ILE A 92 -14.16 37.22 11.85
CA ILE A 92 -14.37 35.85 12.33
C ILE A 92 -13.07 35.04 12.18
N GLN A 93 -12.42 35.14 11.01
CA GLN A 93 -11.17 34.42 10.71
C GLN A 93 -10.04 34.72 11.70
N THR A 94 -9.99 35.94 12.22
CA THR A 94 -8.97 36.36 13.21
C THR A 94 -9.45 36.26 14.66
N ALA A 95 -10.70 35.91 14.93
CA ALA A 95 -11.24 35.84 16.29
C ALA A 95 -10.50 34.84 17.20
N PRO A 96 -10.17 33.59 16.78
CA PRO A 96 -9.40 32.67 17.60
C PRO A 96 -8.02 33.23 18.01
N LEU A 97 -7.36 33.93 17.08
CA LEU A 97 -6.05 34.53 17.32
C LEU A 97 -6.14 35.65 18.36
N ARG A 98 -7.13 36.54 18.23
CA ARG A 98 -7.38 37.63 19.21
C ARG A 98 -7.63 37.10 20.61
N ILE A 99 -8.34 35.98 20.75
CA ILE A 99 -8.57 35.33 22.06
C ILE A 99 -7.22 34.94 22.69
N ILE A 100 -6.34 34.24 21.96
CA ILE A 100 -5.00 33.90 22.47
C ILE A 100 -4.14 35.15 22.71
N ASP A 101 -4.19 36.15 21.84
CA ASP A 101 -3.42 37.39 22.02
C ASP A 101 -3.89 38.21 23.24
N THR A 102 -5.17 38.10 23.60
CA THR A 102 -5.76 38.77 24.79
C THR A 102 -5.42 38.03 26.09
N PHE A 103 -5.62 36.71 26.14
CA PHE A 103 -5.40 35.92 27.37
C PHE A 103 -3.93 35.51 27.60
N PHE A 104 -3.16 35.30 26.53
CA PHE A 104 -1.78 34.81 26.57
C PHE A 104 -0.83 35.66 25.71
N PRO A 105 -0.69 36.97 25.96
CA PRO A 105 0.07 37.89 25.10
C PRO A 105 1.57 37.52 24.99
N LYS A 106 2.20 37.00 26.07
CA LYS A 106 3.65 36.76 26.10
C LYS A 106 4.01 35.47 25.37
N ARG A 107 5.08 35.49 24.56
CA ARG A 107 5.57 34.29 23.83
C ARG A 107 5.81 33.08 24.75
N LYS A 108 6.31 33.29 25.98
CA LYS A 108 6.48 32.21 26.98
C LYS A 108 5.15 31.56 27.37
N GLN A 109 4.07 32.34 27.52
CA GLN A 109 2.73 31.82 27.82
C GLN A 109 2.19 30.98 26.66
N LYS A 110 2.33 31.47 25.41
CA LYS A 110 1.91 30.72 24.21
C LYS A 110 2.66 29.40 24.05
N VAL A 111 3.96 29.38 24.33
CA VAL A 111 4.76 28.14 24.33
C VAL A 111 4.33 27.20 25.46
N GLY A 112 4.10 27.70 26.68
CA GLY A 112 3.59 26.88 27.78
C GLY A 112 2.22 26.26 27.50
N LEU A 113 1.30 27.05 26.93
CA LEU A 113 -0.02 26.58 26.48
C LEU A 113 0.11 25.50 25.40
N LEU A 114 1.02 25.66 24.44
CA LEU A 114 1.28 24.69 23.38
C LEU A 114 1.86 23.37 23.93
N ILE A 115 2.76 23.43 24.90
CA ILE A 115 3.31 22.24 25.58
C ILE A 115 2.20 21.51 26.36
N ALA A 116 1.37 22.25 27.12
CA ALA A 116 0.23 21.68 27.84
C ALA A 116 -0.80 21.05 26.88
N PHE A 117 -1.02 21.68 25.72
CA PHE A 117 -1.89 21.17 24.65
C PHE A 117 -1.37 19.86 24.04
N TYR A 118 -0.07 19.76 23.75
CA TYR A 118 0.55 18.51 23.29
C TYR A 118 0.52 17.43 24.37
N ALA A 119 0.81 17.76 25.63
CA ALA A 119 0.72 16.81 26.73
C ALA A 119 -0.72 16.28 26.91
N SER A 120 -1.73 17.15 26.80
CA SER A 120 -3.15 16.78 26.85
C SER A 120 -3.56 15.88 25.67
N TRP A 121 -3.09 16.17 24.45
CA TRP A 121 -3.31 15.30 23.29
C TRP A 121 -2.64 13.94 23.47
N ILE A 122 -1.34 13.91 23.81
CA ILE A 122 -0.58 12.67 24.02
C ILE A 122 -1.25 11.83 25.11
N LEU A 123 -1.63 12.41 26.24
CA LEU A 123 -2.32 11.71 27.32
C LEU A 123 -3.68 11.14 26.85
N SER A 124 -4.50 11.97 26.21
CA SER A 124 -5.84 11.56 25.75
C SER A 124 -5.78 10.47 24.68
N PHE A 125 -4.89 10.64 23.70
CA PHE A 125 -4.62 9.68 22.64
C PHE A 125 -4.08 8.37 23.23
N SER A 126 -3.09 8.43 24.13
CA SER A 126 -2.48 7.24 24.75
C SER A 126 -3.45 6.49 25.66
N LEU A 127 -4.29 7.17 26.44
CA LEU A 127 -5.30 6.52 27.29
C LEU A 127 -6.37 5.79 26.46
N VAL A 128 -6.91 6.44 25.42
CA VAL A 128 -7.92 5.83 24.56
C VAL A 128 -7.30 4.71 23.71
N LEU A 129 -6.05 4.88 23.25
CA LEU A 129 -5.32 3.87 22.50
C LEU A 129 -4.93 2.67 23.37
N HIS A 130 -4.52 2.89 24.62
CA HIS A 130 -4.28 1.83 25.60
C HIS A 130 -5.57 1.05 25.90
N LYS A 131 -6.70 1.75 26.11
CA LYS A 131 -8.02 1.11 26.23
C LYS A 131 -8.44 0.39 24.93
N SER A 132 -8.02 0.88 23.78
CA SER A 132 -8.25 0.19 22.51
C SER A 132 -7.35 -1.02 22.32
N ALA A 133 -6.14 -1.06 22.88
CA ALA A 133 -5.15 -2.09 22.61
C ALA A 133 -5.11 -3.19 23.69
N PHE A 134 -5.13 -2.82 24.97
CA PHE A 134 -4.75 -3.72 26.08
C PHE A 134 -5.91 -4.11 27.02
N THR A 135 -7.04 -3.39 27.07
CA THR A 135 -8.16 -3.79 27.94
C THR A 135 -9.09 -4.81 27.26
N ALA A 136 -8.49 -5.82 26.65
CA ALA A 136 -9.12 -6.69 25.64
C ALA A 136 -8.83 -8.19 25.86
N ASP A 137 -8.32 -8.58 27.03
CA ASP A 137 -8.03 -9.98 27.34
C ASP A 137 -9.30 -10.84 27.32
N ILE A 138 -9.20 -12.00 26.67
CA ILE A 138 -10.25 -13.00 26.64
C ILE A 138 -9.99 -14.00 27.78
N PRO A 139 -10.95 -14.22 28.70
CA PRO A 139 -10.77 -15.15 29.82
C PRO A 139 -10.33 -16.55 29.35
N GLY A 140 -9.20 -17.03 29.86
CA GLY A 140 -8.61 -18.32 29.49
C GLY A 140 -7.75 -18.35 28.22
N TYR A 141 -7.75 -17.29 27.41
CA TYR A 141 -7.02 -17.23 26.13
C TYR A 141 -6.04 -16.05 26.00
N GLY A 142 -6.14 -15.04 26.86
CA GLY A 142 -5.23 -13.89 26.89
C GLY A 142 -5.52 -12.82 25.82
N ALA A 143 -4.50 -12.06 25.46
CA ALA A 143 -4.63 -10.90 24.58
C ALA A 143 -4.86 -11.29 23.10
N PRO A 144 -5.89 -10.76 22.42
CA PRO A 144 -6.20 -11.14 21.04
C PRO A 144 -5.29 -10.46 20.00
N VAL A 145 -4.84 -11.24 19.03
CA VAL A 145 -3.99 -10.79 17.91
C VAL A 145 -4.81 -9.94 16.93
N ARG A 146 -4.26 -8.78 16.53
CA ARG A 146 -4.89 -7.89 15.54
C ARG A 146 -4.68 -8.45 14.12
N ILE A 147 -5.78 -8.87 13.49
CA ILE A 147 -5.78 -9.39 12.12
C ILE A 147 -6.34 -8.37 11.12
N GLY A 148 -5.92 -8.46 9.86
CA GLY A 148 -6.51 -7.68 8.76
C GLY A 148 -7.83 -8.27 8.27
N CYS A 149 -8.63 -7.50 7.54
CA CYS A 149 -9.91 -7.99 7.00
C CYS A 149 -9.76 -9.11 5.96
N THR A 150 -8.62 -9.18 5.27
CA THR A 150 -8.26 -10.25 4.30
C THR A 150 -7.58 -11.45 4.95
N GLN A 151 -7.43 -11.48 6.28
CA GLN A 151 -6.72 -12.57 6.95
C GLN A 151 -7.49 -13.89 6.81
N ARG A 152 -6.78 -14.92 6.36
CA ARG A 152 -7.22 -16.32 6.23
C ARG A 152 -6.19 -17.25 6.85
N PHE A 153 -6.56 -18.51 7.06
CA PHE A 153 -5.65 -19.57 7.56
C PHE A 153 -5.02 -20.39 6.43
N TRP A 154 -5.60 -20.34 5.24
CA TRP A 154 -5.12 -21.01 4.04
C TRP A 154 -4.84 -19.96 2.98
N ASN A 155 -3.58 -19.84 2.56
CA ASN A 155 -3.14 -18.85 1.57
C ASN A 155 -2.97 -19.51 0.20
N ASP A 156 -3.09 -18.69 -0.85
CA ASP A 156 -2.91 -19.12 -2.23
C ASP A 156 -1.42 -19.40 -2.54
N GLY A 157 -1.08 -19.68 -3.79
CA GLY A 157 0.32 -19.85 -4.19
C GLY A 157 0.99 -21.16 -3.73
N ASN A 158 0.21 -22.20 -3.38
CA ASN A 158 0.67 -23.39 -2.64
C ASN A 158 1.29 -23.02 -1.28
N GLY A 159 0.88 -21.89 -0.66
CA GLY A 159 1.47 -21.38 0.59
C GLY A 159 1.30 -22.29 1.83
N CYS A 160 0.43 -23.31 1.74
CA CYS A 160 0.30 -24.35 2.75
C CYS A 160 1.17 -25.60 2.50
N GLY A 161 1.89 -25.65 1.38
CA GLY A 161 2.74 -26.78 0.98
C GLY A 161 1.97 -28.06 0.63
N LEU A 162 2.74 -29.09 0.30
CA LEU A 162 2.23 -30.44 0.04
C LEU A 162 1.39 -30.93 1.23
N ASN A 163 0.23 -31.51 0.92
CA ASN A 163 -0.80 -31.95 1.85
C ASN A 163 -1.38 -30.89 2.81
N GLY A 164 -0.97 -29.62 2.69
CA GLY A 164 -1.28 -28.55 3.63
C GLY A 164 -0.39 -28.52 4.88
N ASP A 165 0.76 -29.23 4.87
CA ASP A 165 1.58 -29.43 6.06
C ASP A 165 2.08 -28.13 6.72
N SER A 166 2.33 -27.06 5.94
CA SER A 166 2.72 -25.74 6.45
C SER A 166 1.57 -24.95 7.08
N CYS A 167 0.32 -25.37 6.89
CA CYS A 167 -0.88 -24.77 7.48
C CYS A 167 -1.48 -25.58 8.63
N ARG A 168 -0.73 -26.55 9.17
CA ARG A 168 -1.05 -27.28 10.41
C ARG A 168 -1.01 -26.36 11.64
N PRO A 169 -1.68 -26.72 12.76
CA PRO A 169 -2.61 -27.84 12.91
C PRO A 169 -3.93 -27.61 12.16
N PHE A 170 -4.63 -28.70 11.80
CA PHE A 170 -5.91 -28.65 11.10
C PHE A 170 -7.12 -28.62 12.05
N GLU A 171 -6.97 -29.16 13.25
CA GLU A 171 -7.99 -29.31 14.29
C GLU A 171 -7.42 -28.94 15.66
N ASN A 172 -8.29 -28.79 16.66
CA ASN A 172 -7.95 -28.68 18.08
C ASN A 172 -7.00 -27.53 18.47
N ALA A 173 -6.86 -26.52 17.61
CA ALA A 173 -6.14 -25.29 17.91
C ALA A 173 -7.10 -24.11 18.06
N THR A 174 -6.74 -23.18 18.94
CA THR A 174 -7.50 -21.96 19.20
C THR A 174 -6.60 -20.75 19.06
N MET A 175 -7.16 -19.63 18.62
CA MET A 175 -6.45 -18.35 18.53
C MET A 175 -7.37 -17.22 18.99
N PRO A 176 -6.96 -16.40 19.97
CA PRO A 176 -7.67 -15.17 20.29
C PRO A 176 -7.40 -14.14 19.20
N PHE A 177 -8.45 -13.67 18.51
CA PHE A 177 -8.33 -12.76 17.38
C PHE A 177 -9.11 -11.47 17.60
N ARG A 178 -8.70 -10.42 16.90
CA ARG A 178 -9.40 -9.14 16.87
C ARG A 178 -9.53 -8.61 15.45
N CYS A 179 -10.78 -8.38 15.04
CA CYS A 179 -11.14 -7.80 13.76
C CYS A 179 -11.43 -6.31 13.87
N PRO A 180 -10.99 -5.51 12.89
CA PRO A 180 -11.35 -4.11 12.81
C PRO A 180 -12.79 -3.91 12.32
N ALA A 181 -13.30 -2.69 12.47
CA ALA A 181 -14.59 -2.30 11.89
C ALA A 181 -14.53 -2.17 10.35
N ASN A 182 -15.69 -2.27 9.68
CA ASN A 182 -15.89 -2.12 8.23
C ASN A 182 -15.21 -3.21 7.36
N CYS A 183 -14.99 -4.43 7.89
CA CYS A 183 -14.45 -5.54 7.10
C CYS A 183 -15.44 -6.13 6.07
N LYS A 184 -16.76 -5.96 6.24
CA LYS A 184 -17.78 -6.50 5.34
C LYS A 184 -17.63 -6.06 3.88
N ARG A 185 -17.04 -4.88 3.67
CA ARG A 185 -16.83 -4.26 2.35
C ARG A 185 -15.55 -4.70 1.67
N VAL A 186 -14.69 -5.48 2.34
CA VAL A 186 -13.43 -5.94 1.76
C VAL A 186 -13.70 -7.09 0.80
N GLN A 187 -13.13 -6.98 -0.40
CA GLN A 187 -13.34 -7.89 -1.50
C GLN A 187 -12.02 -8.56 -1.90
N LEU A 188 -12.15 -9.74 -2.47
CA LEU A 188 -11.09 -10.43 -3.19
C LEU A 188 -10.82 -9.70 -4.52
N LEU A 189 -9.55 -9.47 -4.84
CA LEU A 189 -9.11 -8.65 -6.00
C LEU A 189 -8.47 -9.47 -7.13
N ASN A 190 -7.99 -10.66 -6.82
CA ASN A 190 -7.46 -11.65 -7.75
C ASN A 190 -8.42 -12.84 -7.78
N PRO A 191 -8.61 -13.54 -8.91
CA PRO A 191 -9.48 -14.72 -8.96
C PRO A 191 -9.10 -15.79 -7.92
N HIS A 192 -10.09 -16.40 -7.27
CA HIS A 192 -9.90 -17.47 -6.28
C HIS A 192 -10.81 -18.65 -6.55
N ALA A 193 -10.24 -19.84 -6.64
CA ALA A 193 -10.95 -21.08 -6.89
C ALA A 193 -11.69 -21.61 -5.65
N VAL A 194 -12.94 -22.04 -5.83
CA VAL A 194 -13.73 -22.78 -4.85
C VAL A 194 -14.50 -23.88 -5.58
N GLY A 195 -13.98 -25.11 -5.58
CA GLY A 195 -14.57 -26.20 -6.38
C GLY A 195 -14.43 -25.92 -7.88
N ASP A 196 -15.54 -25.85 -8.63
CA ASP A 196 -15.55 -25.41 -10.04
C ASP A 196 -15.79 -23.89 -10.22
N TYR A 197 -16.19 -23.19 -9.14
CA TYR A 197 -16.49 -21.77 -9.13
C TYR A 197 -15.22 -20.92 -8.96
N ILE A 198 -15.21 -19.75 -9.61
CA ILE A 198 -14.15 -18.75 -9.49
C ILE A 198 -14.77 -17.50 -8.86
N ALA A 199 -14.35 -17.18 -7.64
CA ALA A 199 -14.73 -15.96 -6.95
C ALA A 199 -13.84 -14.79 -7.40
N ASN A 200 -14.44 -13.62 -7.65
CA ASN A 200 -13.72 -12.36 -7.86
C ASN A 200 -14.62 -11.16 -7.47
N TYR A 201 -14.03 -10.02 -7.08
CA TYR A 201 -14.69 -8.78 -6.63
C TYR A 201 -15.84 -8.97 -5.63
N ARG A 202 -15.67 -9.91 -4.69
CA ARG A 202 -16.63 -10.21 -3.61
C ARG A 202 -15.91 -10.61 -2.32
N PRO A 203 -16.55 -10.52 -1.14
CA PRO A 203 -15.97 -11.07 0.09
C PRO A 203 -15.75 -12.58 -0.04
N LEU A 204 -14.56 -13.06 0.36
CA LEU A 204 -14.24 -14.49 0.39
C LEU A 204 -14.71 -15.10 1.71
N VAL A 205 -15.91 -15.67 1.71
CA VAL A 205 -16.49 -16.41 2.85
C VAL A 205 -17.10 -17.69 2.29
N ILE A 206 -16.60 -18.85 2.70
CA ILE A 206 -16.97 -20.16 2.17
C ILE A 206 -17.54 -21.00 3.32
N GLY A 207 -18.77 -21.48 3.18
CA GLY A 207 -19.53 -22.12 4.26
C GLY A 207 -20.37 -21.15 5.10
N GLY A 208 -20.83 -21.62 6.24
CA GLY A 208 -21.84 -20.95 7.04
C GLY A 208 -22.55 -21.91 8.01
N PRO A 209 -23.74 -21.52 8.49
CA PRO A 209 -24.56 -22.36 9.35
C PRO A 209 -25.12 -23.57 8.60
N THR A 210 -25.14 -24.73 9.25
CA THR A 210 -25.66 -26.00 8.73
C THR A 210 -27.03 -26.39 9.32
N ASP A 211 -27.52 -25.57 10.26
CA ASP A 211 -28.77 -25.70 10.99
C ASP A 211 -29.68 -24.47 10.75
N GLU A 212 -31.00 -24.65 10.86
CA GLU A 212 -31.98 -23.56 10.70
C GLU A 212 -31.87 -22.51 11.81
N ASP A 213 -31.63 -22.94 13.05
CA ASP A 213 -31.35 -22.08 14.21
C ASP A 213 -30.02 -21.31 14.07
N ALA A 214 -29.20 -21.71 13.10
CA ALA A 214 -27.96 -21.07 12.69
C ALA A 214 -26.99 -20.81 13.86
N THR A 215 -26.81 -21.82 14.72
CA THR A 215 -26.00 -21.78 15.94
C THR A 215 -24.51 -21.74 15.62
N LEU A 216 -23.71 -21.16 16.53
CA LEU A 216 -22.25 -21.03 16.33
C LEU A 216 -21.54 -22.40 16.28
N GLU A 217 -22.06 -23.41 17.00
CA GLU A 217 -21.53 -24.77 17.02
C GLU A 217 -21.73 -25.51 15.69
N ARG A 218 -22.80 -25.18 14.97
CA ARG A 218 -23.14 -25.70 13.64
C ARG A 218 -22.78 -24.75 12.49
N THR A 219 -22.05 -23.66 12.80
CA THR A 219 -21.57 -22.68 11.83
C THR A 219 -20.06 -22.80 11.66
N TYR A 220 -19.63 -23.23 10.47
CA TYR A 220 -18.21 -23.39 10.16
C TYR A 220 -17.85 -22.93 8.74
N TYR A 221 -16.57 -22.60 8.58
CA TYR A 221 -16.02 -22.00 7.36
C TYR A 221 -14.76 -22.71 6.89
N ARG A 222 -14.55 -22.74 5.58
CA ARG A 222 -13.32 -23.24 4.94
C ARG A 222 -12.16 -22.29 5.27
N ALA A 223 -10.96 -22.83 5.55
CA ALA A 223 -9.83 -22.06 6.11
C ALA A 223 -9.26 -20.94 5.23
N ASP A 224 -9.58 -20.92 3.94
CA ASP A 224 -9.27 -19.82 3.00
C ASP A 224 -10.24 -18.63 3.12
N SER A 225 -11.33 -18.76 3.88
CA SER A 225 -12.26 -17.66 4.16
C SER A 225 -11.59 -16.52 4.95
N PHE A 226 -11.96 -15.28 4.63
CA PHE A 226 -11.61 -14.10 5.41
C PHE A 226 -12.23 -14.20 6.81
N ILE A 227 -11.39 -14.36 7.84
CA ILE A 227 -11.80 -14.59 9.24
C ILE A 227 -12.78 -13.51 9.72
N CYS A 228 -12.50 -12.24 9.42
CA CYS A 228 -13.39 -11.14 9.80
C CYS A 228 -14.69 -11.09 9.00
N GLY A 229 -14.66 -11.50 7.73
CA GLY A 229 -15.88 -11.65 6.92
C GLY A 229 -16.78 -12.77 7.44
N ALA A 230 -16.18 -13.92 7.76
CA ALA A 230 -16.84 -15.07 8.37
C ALA A 230 -17.42 -14.75 9.76
N ALA A 231 -16.69 -13.99 10.60
CA ALA A 231 -17.17 -13.58 11.92
C ALA A 231 -18.38 -12.63 11.84
N ILE A 232 -18.41 -11.73 10.84
CA ILE A 232 -19.57 -10.87 10.55
C ILE A 232 -20.73 -11.70 9.98
N HIS A 233 -20.45 -12.63 9.07
CA HIS A 233 -21.45 -13.54 8.48
C HIS A 233 -22.14 -14.38 9.57
N ALA A 234 -21.37 -14.98 10.48
CA ALA A 234 -21.86 -15.74 11.63
C ALA A 234 -22.68 -14.90 12.63
N GLY A 235 -22.61 -13.58 12.59
CA GLY A 235 -23.15 -12.69 13.63
C GLY A 235 -22.33 -12.68 14.92
N PHE A 236 -21.13 -13.28 14.91
CA PHE A 236 -20.23 -13.35 16.06
C PHE A 236 -19.61 -11.97 16.40
N ILE A 237 -19.41 -11.11 15.41
CA ILE A 237 -19.01 -9.71 15.59
C ILE A 237 -19.84 -8.77 14.71
N SER A 238 -19.84 -7.46 15.04
CA SER A 238 -20.53 -6.43 14.25
C SER A 238 -19.58 -5.69 13.32
N ASP A 239 -19.95 -5.57 12.04
CA ASP A 239 -19.22 -4.77 11.06
C ASP A 239 -19.03 -3.30 11.50
N LYS A 240 -19.99 -2.74 12.26
CA LYS A 240 -19.94 -1.33 12.71
C LYS A 240 -18.87 -1.07 13.77
N SER A 241 -18.59 -2.05 14.64
CA SER A 241 -17.70 -1.88 15.80
C SER A 241 -16.44 -2.74 15.75
N GLY A 242 -16.32 -3.63 14.76
CA GLY A 242 -15.42 -4.77 14.85
C GLY A 242 -15.78 -5.66 16.06
N GLY A 243 -14.81 -6.45 16.50
CA GLY A 243 -14.93 -7.28 17.69
C GLY A 243 -13.71 -8.17 17.90
N CYS A 244 -13.74 -8.96 18.96
CA CYS A 244 -12.75 -9.99 19.26
C CYS A 244 -13.45 -11.24 19.78
N GLY A 245 -12.75 -12.36 19.74
CA GLY A 245 -13.17 -13.62 20.34
C GLY A 245 -12.14 -14.69 20.04
N VAL A 246 -12.52 -15.95 20.22
CA VAL A 246 -11.67 -17.09 19.90
C VAL A 246 -12.19 -17.81 18.69
N ILE A 247 -11.31 -18.01 17.72
CA ILE A 247 -11.52 -18.88 16.57
C ILE A 247 -10.91 -20.24 16.89
N GLN A 248 -11.61 -21.33 16.56
CA GLN A 248 -11.16 -22.71 16.76
C GLN A 248 -11.05 -23.40 15.40
N THR A 249 -9.99 -24.17 15.19
CA THR A 249 -9.88 -25.07 14.02
C THR A 249 -10.53 -26.40 14.35
N ILE A 250 -11.42 -26.87 13.47
CA ILE A 250 -12.29 -28.04 13.72
C ILE A 250 -12.05 -29.21 12.74
N GLY A 251 -10.90 -29.21 12.05
CA GLY A 251 -10.51 -30.28 11.15
C GLY A 251 -11.27 -30.29 9.82
N GLU A 252 -11.36 -31.47 9.23
CA GLU A 252 -11.99 -31.69 7.95
C GLU A 252 -13.51 -31.65 8.05
N GLN A 253 -14.16 -31.02 7.07
CA GLN A 253 -15.61 -31.05 6.87
C GLN A 253 -15.88 -31.46 5.42
N SER A 254 -16.99 -32.16 5.17
CA SER A 254 -17.30 -32.77 3.86
C SER A 254 -18.14 -31.90 2.93
N SER A 255 -18.74 -30.82 3.43
CA SER A 255 -19.53 -29.86 2.64
C SER A 255 -19.64 -28.52 3.36
N TYR A 256 -19.97 -27.46 2.63
CA TYR A 256 -20.07 -26.08 3.10
C TYR A 256 -21.24 -25.38 2.40
N PRO A 257 -22.28 -24.91 3.12
CA PRO A 257 -23.46 -24.32 2.51
C PRO A 257 -23.24 -22.87 2.04
N SER A 258 -23.96 -22.49 0.97
CA SER A 258 -24.08 -21.09 0.53
C SER A 258 -25.32 -20.46 1.16
N VAL A 259 -25.13 -19.48 2.04
CA VAL A 259 -26.20 -18.78 2.78
C VAL A 259 -25.97 -17.28 2.66
N ASP A 260 -27.05 -16.47 2.71
CA ASP A 260 -26.92 -15.01 2.91
C ASP A 260 -27.31 -14.67 4.35
N ARG A 261 -26.33 -14.27 5.15
CA ARG A 261 -26.53 -13.87 6.55
C ARG A 261 -25.78 -12.57 6.83
N ASN A 262 -26.42 -11.67 7.58
CA ASN A 262 -25.88 -10.33 7.89
C ASN A 262 -25.53 -9.49 6.63
N HIS A 263 -26.22 -9.77 5.51
CA HIS A 263 -25.96 -9.28 4.15
C HIS A 263 -24.53 -9.55 3.65
N VAL A 264 -24.03 -10.75 3.94
CA VAL A 264 -22.85 -11.35 3.31
C VAL A 264 -23.34 -12.66 2.72
N LYS A 265 -23.23 -12.83 1.40
CA LYS A 265 -23.56 -14.09 0.74
C LYS A 265 -22.32 -14.97 0.67
N SER A 266 -22.32 -16.07 1.43
CA SER A 266 -21.23 -17.04 1.42
C SER A 266 -21.21 -17.84 0.11
N ILE A 267 -20.09 -18.48 -0.15
CA ILE A 267 -19.84 -19.38 -1.27
C ILE A 267 -20.04 -20.81 -0.75
N GLY A 268 -20.76 -21.63 -1.49
CA GLY A 268 -20.90 -23.05 -1.19
C GLY A 268 -19.70 -23.83 -1.71
N PHE A 269 -19.37 -24.94 -1.05
CA PHE A 269 -18.40 -25.92 -1.52
C PHE A 269 -18.91 -27.30 -1.13
N ASP A 270 -19.25 -28.12 -2.12
CA ASP A 270 -19.96 -29.40 -1.99
C ASP A 270 -19.02 -30.60 -1.78
N SER A 271 -17.78 -30.33 -1.38
CA SER A 271 -16.76 -31.34 -1.11
C SER A 271 -15.90 -30.99 0.10
N TYR A 272 -14.94 -31.86 0.36
CA TYR A 272 -14.15 -31.84 1.59
C TYR A 272 -12.93 -30.93 1.53
N PHE A 273 -12.60 -30.36 2.68
CA PHE A 273 -11.39 -29.56 2.84
C PHE A 273 -10.77 -29.81 4.23
N PRO A 274 -9.45 -30.03 4.32
CA PRO A 274 -8.82 -30.61 5.52
C PRO A 274 -8.82 -29.69 6.74
N LYS A 275 -9.01 -28.38 6.55
CA LYS A 275 -8.99 -27.38 7.63
C LYS A 275 -10.21 -26.47 7.57
N SER A 276 -11.04 -26.56 8.59
CA SER A 276 -12.19 -25.69 8.81
C SER A 276 -12.04 -24.93 10.13
N PHE A 277 -12.80 -23.85 10.30
CA PHE A 277 -12.88 -23.14 11.56
C PHE A 277 -14.31 -22.74 11.95
N SER A 278 -14.53 -22.60 13.26
CA SER A 278 -15.73 -22.05 13.87
C SER A 278 -15.35 -20.99 14.93
N PHE A 279 -16.35 -20.35 15.54
CA PHE A 279 -16.15 -19.35 16.59
C PHE A 279 -16.66 -19.89 17.93
N LEU A 280 -15.85 -19.79 18.98
CA LEU A 280 -16.24 -20.31 20.30
C LEU A 280 -17.33 -19.45 20.95
N SER A 281 -18.51 -20.05 21.14
CA SER A 281 -19.63 -19.49 21.91
C SER A 281 -19.16 -18.91 23.25
N GLY A 282 -19.70 -17.75 23.64
CA GLY A 282 -19.35 -17.07 24.90
C GLY A 282 -17.99 -16.37 24.92
N THR A 283 -17.10 -16.60 23.94
CA THR A 283 -15.78 -15.91 23.89
C THR A 283 -15.81 -14.54 23.21
N SER A 284 -16.89 -14.20 22.50
CA SER A 284 -17.11 -12.86 21.93
C SER A 284 -17.18 -11.82 23.04
N SER A 285 -16.11 -11.03 23.20
CA SER A 285 -16.05 -9.95 24.18
C SER A 285 -16.12 -8.58 23.49
N GLN A 286 -16.48 -7.54 24.23
CA GLN A 286 -16.69 -6.21 23.67
C GLN A 286 -15.37 -5.43 23.41
N CYS A 287 -14.40 -6.03 22.72
CA CYS A 287 -13.20 -5.35 22.21
C CYS A 287 -13.55 -4.38 21.05
N ARG A 288 -14.38 -3.37 21.32
CA ARG A 288 -14.80 -2.39 20.32
C ARG A 288 -13.60 -1.72 19.69
N ASP A 289 -13.63 -1.55 18.38
CA ASP A 289 -12.65 -0.78 17.64
C ASP A 289 -12.83 0.72 17.95
N LEU A 290 -11.91 1.29 18.72
CA LEU A 290 -11.97 2.70 19.13
C LEU A 290 -11.33 3.66 18.10
N ARG A 291 -11.06 3.23 16.85
CA ARG A 291 -10.50 4.13 15.81
C ARG A 291 -11.35 5.38 15.59
N TRP A 292 -12.67 5.26 15.62
CA TRP A 292 -13.58 6.39 15.39
C TRP A 292 -13.61 7.37 16.58
N PRO A 293 -13.71 6.94 17.85
CA PRO A 293 -13.40 7.79 19.01
C PRO A 293 -12.02 8.45 18.97
N LEU A 294 -10.96 7.70 18.62
CA LEU A 294 -9.60 8.22 18.47
C LEU A 294 -9.52 9.28 17.37
N LEU A 295 -10.27 9.10 16.27
CA LEU A 295 -10.36 10.08 15.20
C LEU A 295 -11.06 11.35 15.70
N GLY A 296 -12.13 11.23 16.49
CA GLY A 296 -12.77 12.38 17.15
C GLY A 296 -11.80 13.18 18.02
N VAL A 297 -10.95 12.50 18.80
CA VAL A 297 -9.88 13.14 19.60
C VAL A 297 -8.88 13.83 18.69
N SER A 298 -8.23 13.11 17.76
CA SER A 298 -7.20 13.71 16.89
C SER A 298 -7.75 14.81 15.98
N LEU A 299 -8.98 14.70 15.49
CA LEU A 299 -9.66 15.75 14.74
C LEU A 299 -9.87 17.00 15.60
N THR A 300 -10.35 16.85 16.84
CA THR A 300 -10.58 17.98 17.76
C THR A 300 -9.27 18.73 18.04
N PHE A 301 -8.20 18.02 18.40
CA PHE A 301 -6.91 18.65 18.67
C PHE A 301 -6.27 19.25 17.40
N THR A 302 -6.34 18.59 16.24
CA THR A 302 -5.81 19.16 15.00
C THR A 302 -6.61 20.40 14.54
N VAL A 303 -7.94 20.41 14.70
CA VAL A 303 -8.81 21.57 14.41
C VAL A 303 -8.50 22.74 15.34
N LEU A 304 -8.41 22.50 16.66
CA LEU A 304 -8.06 23.55 17.62
C LEU A 304 -6.66 24.13 17.31
N LEU A 305 -5.66 23.28 17.11
CA LEU A 305 -4.31 23.74 16.74
C LEU A 305 -4.34 24.56 15.44
N SER A 306 -5.13 24.13 14.46
CA SER A 306 -5.33 24.84 13.19
C SER A 306 -5.93 26.23 13.39
N LEU A 307 -7.04 26.35 14.12
CA LEU A 307 -7.73 27.63 14.31
C LEU A 307 -6.88 28.65 15.09
N PHE A 308 -6.09 28.17 16.05
CA PHE A 308 -5.37 29.01 17.00
C PHE A 308 -3.88 29.28 16.66
N THR A 309 -3.35 28.72 15.56
CA THR A 309 -1.92 28.84 15.19
C THR A 309 -1.71 29.51 13.83
N THR A 310 -1.03 30.67 13.81
CA THR A 310 -0.57 31.33 12.57
C THR A 310 0.79 30.84 12.06
N ALA A 311 1.67 30.36 12.94
CA ALA A 311 3.04 29.99 12.60
C ALA A 311 3.10 28.69 11.78
N PRO A 312 3.54 28.70 10.50
CA PRO A 312 3.62 27.47 9.69
C PRO A 312 4.55 26.42 10.28
N SER A 313 5.62 26.85 10.97
CA SER A 313 6.61 26.00 11.64
C SER A 313 6.09 25.28 12.89
N VAL A 314 4.96 25.70 13.43
CA VAL A 314 4.26 24.99 14.51
C VAL A 314 3.12 24.17 13.91
N PHE A 315 2.31 24.78 13.05
CA PHE A 315 1.16 24.11 12.44
C PHE A 315 1.57 22.86 11.65
N PHE A 316 2.45 22.98 10.66
CA PHE A 316 2.70 21.85 9.75
C PHE A 316 3.33 20.62 10.43
N PRO A 317 4.45 20.74 11.20
CA PRO A 317 5.06 19.57 11.81
C PRO A 317 4.14 18.85 12.81
N SER A 318 3.34 19.60 13.56
CA SER A 318 2.45 19.03 14.58
C SER A 318 1.19 18.40 13.98
N ILE A 319 0.65 18.94 12.90
CA ILE A 319 -0.41 18.26 12.15
C ILE A 319 0.13 17.00 11.48
N PHE A 320 1.31 17.06 10.83
CA PHE A 320 1.95 15.88 10.26
C PHE A 320 2.17 14.79 11.31
N LEU A 321 2.83 15.10 12.44
CA LEU A 321 3.10 14.14 13.50
C LEU A 321 1.82 13.56 14.11
N GLY A 322 0.83 14.41 14.42
CA GLY A 322 -0.43 13.99 15.03
C GLY A 322 -1.27 13.08 14.11
N ILE A 323 -1.32 13.38 12.81
CA ILE A 323 -2.01 12.55 11.83
C ILE A 323 -1.20 11.27 11.53
N PHE A 324 0.12 11.35 11.41
CA PHE A 324 0.97 10.16 11.18
C PHE A 324 0.85 9.14 12.31
N LEU A 325 0.96 9.57 13.57
CA LEU A 325 0.75 8.70 14.74
C LEU A 325 -0.68 8.16 14.80
N HIS A 326 -1.69 8.97 14.42
CA HIS A 326 -3.07 8.50 14.35
C HIS A 326 -3.26 7.40 13.29
N VAL A 327 -2.70 7.57 12.09
CA VAL A 327 -2.82 6.55 11.03
C VAL A 327 -2.07 5.28 11.39
N ALA A 328 -0.78 5.41 11.76
CA ALA A 328 0.09 4.28 12.03
C ALA A 328 -0.37 3.41 13.21
N LEU A 329 -0.98 4.01 14.25
CA LEU A 329 -1.35 3.29 15.48
C LEU A 329 -2.85 2.96 15.58
N ALA A 330 -3.73 3.74 14.93
CA ALA A 330 -5.19 3.66 15.13
C ALA A 330 -6.01 3.43 13.85
N SER A 331 -5.98 4.31 12.84
CA SER A 331 -6.96 4.25 11.74
C SER A 331 -6.62 3.27 10.62
N ASP A 332 -5.33 3.10 10.30
CA ASP A 332 -4.86 2.14 9.29
C ASP A 332 -3.49 1.54 9.68
N PRO A 333 -3.43 0.80 10.81
CA PRO A 333 -2.22 0.14 11.25
C PRO A 333 -1.87 -1.07 10.37
N PRO A 334 -0.59 -1.43 10.23
CA PRO A 334 -0.16 -2.76 9.78
C PRO A 334 -0.95 -3.93 10.40
N SER A 335 -1.14 -4.98 9.60
CA SER A 335 -1.80 -6.24 9.95
C SER A 335 -0.82 -7.25 10.55
N LEU A 336 -1.32 -8.21 11.35
CA LEU A 336 -0.53 -9.30 11.96
C LEU A 336 0.60 -8.84 12.90
N THR A 337 0.43 -7.66 13.53
CA THR A 337 1.38 -7.15 14.52
C THR A 337 0.73 -7.09 15.90
N ASP A 338 1.46 -7.51 16.93
CA ASP A 338 1.19 -7.04 18.29
C ASP A 338 1.42 -5.51 18.40
N TYR A 339 1.07 -4.94 19.54
CA TYR A 339 1.14 -3.49 19.71
C TYR A 339 2.59 -2.95 19.87
N TYR A 340 3.53 -3.75 20.38
CA TYR A 340 4.94 -3.34 20.50
C TYR A 340 5.62 -3.34 19.13
N ALA A 341 5.37 -4.36 18.31
CA ALA A 341 5.79 -4.41 16.91
C ALA A 341 5.22 -3.21 16.13
N LEU A 342 3.95 -2.86 16.36
CA LEU A 342 3.30 -1.70 15.75
C LEU A 342 4.00 -0.37 16.10
N VAL A 343 4.37 -0.17 17.37
CA VAL A 343 5.13 1.02 17.81
C VAL A 343 6.52 1.04 17.17
N SER A 344 7.22 -0.10 17.11
CA SER A 344 8.54 -0.22 16.47
C SER A 344 8.49 0.17 14.99
N ILE A 345 7.53 -0.39 14.23
CA ILE A 345 7.30 -0.08 12.82
C ILE A 345 6.94 1.41 12.63
N CYS A 346 6.08 1.95 13.49
CA CYS A 346 5.71 3.37 13.45
C CYS A 346 6.92 4.29 13.63
N LEU A 347 7.78 4.02 14.62
CA LEU A 347 8.98 4.83 14.89
C LEU A 347 10.02 4.70 13.77
N GLY A 348 10.25 3.49 13.25
CA GLY A 348 11.17 3.26 12.13
C GLY A 348 10.75 4.00 10.84
N ARG A 349 9.44 4.13 10.59
CA ARG A 349 8.90 4.88 9.45
C ARG A 349 8.86 6.40 9.67
N LEU A 350 8.71 6.85 10.92
CA LEU A 350 8.52 8.28 11.25
C LEU A 350 9.73 9.15 10.92
N LEU A 351 10.96 8.70 11.17
CA LEU A 351 12.17 9.51 10.94
C LEU A 351 12.37 9.87 9.45
N PRO A 352 12.44 8.91 8.51
CA PRO A 352 12.54 9.23 7.07
C PRO A 352 11.31 10.00 6.56
N ALA A 353 10.10 9.68 7.04
CA ALA A 353 8.90 10.45 6.71
C ALA A 353 9.00 11.93 7.13
N SER A 354 9.57 12.19 8.31
CA SER A 354 9.80 13.54 8.82
C SER A 354 10.79 14.33 7.97
N PHE A 355 11.82 13.68 7.42
CA PHE A 355 12.76 14.31 6.49
C PHE A 355 12.08 14.71 5.17
N CYS A 356 11.31 13.80 4.55
CA CYS A 356 10.51 14.12 3.36
C CYS A 356 9.55 15.28 3.62
N MET A 357 8.88 15.29 4.78
CA MET A 357 7.95 16.35 5.16
C MET A 357 8.64 17.66 5.53
N TYR A 358 9.88 17.65 6.04
CA TYR A 358 10.69 18.87 6.18
C TYR A 358 10.99 19.52 4.82
N ALA A 359 11.34 18.73 3.80
CA ALA A 359 11.55 19.23 2.44
C ALA A 359 10.26 19.80 1.84
N VAL A 360 9.15 19.06 1.91
CA VAL A 360 7.81 19.53 1.52
C VAL A 360 7.41 20.81 2.25
N TYR A 361 7.70 20.91 3.54
CA TYR A 361 7.47 22.11 4.34
C TYR A 361 8.26 23.30 3.79
N ARG A 362 9.58 23.17 3.61
CA ARG A 362 10.43 24.28 3.16
C ARG A 362 10.10 24.77 1.75
N PHE A 363 9.83 23.87 0.81
CA PHE A 363 9.72 24.23 -0.61
C PHE A 363 8.28 24.47 -1.09
N ALA A 364 7.27 23.84 -0.46
CA ALA A 364 5.86 23.95 -0.86
C ALA A 364 4.96 24.57 0.22
N VAL A 365 4.85 23.95 1.41
CA VAL A 365 3.81 24.29 2.39
C VAL A 365 4.09 25.61 3.12
N SER A 366 5.34 25.94 3.40
CA SER A 366 5.69 27.21 4.04
C SER A 366 5.21 28.41 3.19
N ARG A 367 5.27 28.30 1.86
CA ARG A 367 4.80 29.36 0.93
C ARG A 367 3.29 29.55 0.94
N THR A 368 2.51 28.47 1.06
CA THR A 368 1.04 28.55 1.08
C THR A 368 0.52 29.10 2.41
N LEU A 369 1.18 28.75 3.52
CA LEU A 369 0.72 29.10 4.88
C LEU A 369 1.31 30.39 5.44
N HIS A 370 2.44 30.89 4.92
CA HIS A 370 3.07 32.11 5.46
C HIS A 370 2.16 33.34 5.29
N GLY A 371 1.92 34.05 6.39
CA GLY A 371 1.02 35.22 6.43
C GLY A 371 -0.47 34.89 6.24
N LEU A 372 -0.88 33.62 6.29
CA LEU A 372 -2.27 33.23 6.08
C LEU A 372 -3.13 33.50 7.33
N ASN A 373 -3.94 34.55 7.25
CA ASN A 373 -4.85 34.97 8.33
C ASN A 373 -6.27 34.34 8.24
N ALA A 374 -6.53 33.48 7.25
CA ALA A 374 -7.81 32.79 7.05
C ALA A 374 -7.84 31.46 7.82
N GLN A 375 -8.03 31.52 9.15
CA GLN A 375 -7.92 30.34 10.01
C GLN A 375 -8.94 29.25 9.68
N PHE A 376 -10.23 29.58 9.56
CA PHE A 376 -11.27 28.59 9.21
C PHE A 376 -11.09 28.04 7.80
N GLU A 377 -10.64 28.86 6.83
CA GLU A 377 -10.37 28.37 5.48
C GLU A 377 -9.18 27.41 5.44
N LYS A 378 -8.11 27.69 6.20
CA LYS A 378 -6.98 26.77 6.39
C LYS A 378 -7.43 25.48 7.08
N THR A 379 -8.28 25.56 8.09
CA THR A 379 -8.84 24.39 8.79
C THR A 379 -9.70 23.53 7.88
N VAL A 380 -10.64 24.12 7.13
CA VAL A 380 -11.55 23.36 6.25
C VAL A 380 -10.82 22.82 5.02
N LEU A 381 -10.04 23.64 4.31
CA LEU A 381 -9.42 23.24 3.05
C LEU A 381 -8.15 22.41 3.27
N TRP A 382 -7.17 22.95 4.00
CA TRP A 382 -5.86 22.30 4.13
C TRP A 382 -5.92 21.13 5.11
N LEU A 383 -6.43 21.34 6.33
CA LEU A 383 -6.52 20.27 7.33
C LEU A 383 -7.61 19.26 6.98
N GLY A 384 -8.78 19.71 6.51
CA GLY A 384 -9.83 18.81 6.02
C GLY A 384 -9.35 17.95 4.84
N GLY A 385 -8.68 18.56 3.86
CA GLY A 385 -8.03 17.83 2.76
C GLY A 385 -6.99 16.80 3.27
N CYS A 386 -6.17 17.18 4.24
CA CYS A 386 -5.17 16.29 4.84
C CYS A 386 -5.81 15.07 5.53
N TRP A 387 -6.89 15.26 6.28
CA TRP A 387 -7.64 14.13 6.85
C TRP A 387 -8.30 13.24 5.78
N VAL A 388 -8.84 13.83 4.71
CA VAL A 388 -9.41 13.07 3.58
C VAL A 388 -8.37 12.21 2.88
N GLY A 389 -7.14 12.70 2.70
CA GLY A 389 -6.02 11.91 2.14
C GLY A 389 -5.44 10.90 3.14
N ALA A 390 -5.37 11.23 4.43
CA ALA A 390 -4.83 10.34 5.46
C ALA A 390 -5.73 9.12 5.72
N LEU A 391 -7.03 9.27 5.51
CA LEU A 391 -8.04 8.21 5.59
C LEU A 391 -8.36 7.62 4.20
N ASN A 392 -7.34 7.47 3.35
CA ASN A 392 -7.44 6.95 1.98
C ASN A 392 -8.29 5.67 1.86
N ASN A 393 -8.07 4.74 2.80
CA ASN A 393 -8.79 3.47 2.97
C ASN A 393 -10.31 3.62 3.22
N TYR A 394 -10.76 4.80 3.65
CA TYR A 394 -12.17 5.15 3.79
C TYR A 394 -12.68 6.12 2.72
N THR A 395 -11.81 6.78 1.96
CA THR A 395 -12.16 7.85 1.00
C THR A 395 -11.95 7.42 -0.45
N PHE A 396 -10.70 7.33 -0.92
CA PHE A 396 -10.38 7.10 -2.33
C PHE A 396 -10.26 5.61 -2.71
N ASP A 397 -9.89 4.72 -1.78
CA ASP A 397 -9.77 3.27 -2.04
C ASP A 397 -11.12 2.57 -2.29
N LYS A 398 -12.22 3.32 -2.32
CA LYS A 398 -13.57 2.86 -2.67
C LYS A 398 -13.99 3.28 -4.09
N ILE A 399 -13.14 4.01 -4.80
CA ILE A 399 -13.31 4.29 -6.22
C ILE A 399 -12.93 2.99 -6.96
N PRO A 400 -13.75 2.46 -7.88
CA PRO A 400 -13.51 1.18 -8.54
C PRO A 400 -12.39 1.28 -9.60
N ILE A 401 -11.18 1.60 -9.18
CA ILE A 401 -9.96 1.70 -10.00
C ILE A 401 -8.79 1.21 -9.15
N GLU A 402 -8.90 0.00 -8.61
CA GLU A 402 -7.86 -0.54 -7.72
C GLU A 402 -6.57 -0.87 -8.48
N ARG A 403 -6.71 -1.20 -9.76
CA ARG A 403 -5.61 -1.44 -10.71
C ARG A 403 -5.98 -0.90 -12.08
N LEU A 404 -5.01 -0.35 -12.80
CA LEU A 404 -5.17 0.16 -14.16
C LEU A 404 -4.85 -0.89 -15.25
N THR A 405 -5.11 -2.18 -14.97
CA THR A 405 -4.91 -3.22 -15.99
C THR A 405 -6.11 -3.30 -16.94
N PRO A 406 -5.94 -3.71 -18.20
CA PRO A 406 -7.05 -3.92 -19.12
C PRO A 406 -8.08 -4.93 -18.63
N HIS A 407 -7.63 -5.96 -17.90
CA HIS A 407 -8.49 -7.00 -17.31
C HIS A 407 -9.40 -6.43 -16.21
N ASP A 408 -8.81 -5.71 -15.26
CA ASP A 408 -9.55 -5.18 -14.11
C ASP A 408 -10.54 -4.09 -14.54
N LEU A 409 -10.17 -3.27 -15.52
CA LEU A 409 -11.03 -2.23 -16.10
C LEU A 409 -12.27 -2.79 -16.82
N GLN A 410 -12.19 -4.01 -17.35
CA GLN A 410 -13.32 -4.71 -18.01
C GLN A 410 -14.20 -5.46 -17.00
N ASN A 411 -13.60 -6.07 -15.98
CA ASN A 411 -14.30 -6.96 -15.05
C ASN A 411 -14.81 -6.26 -13.77
N GLN A 412 -14.23 -5.11 -13.37
CA GLN A 412 -14.67 -4.36 -12.20
C GLN A 412 -15.87 -3.44 -12.55
N PRO A 413 -17.04 -3.60 -11.89
CA PRO A 413 -18.23 -2.82 -12.23
C PRO A 413 -18.04 -1.33 -11.93
N GLY A 414 -18.23 -0.49 -12.95
CA GLY A 414 -18.13 0.97 -12.84
C GLY A 414 -16.72 1.55 -12.98
N ALA A 415 -15.71 0.74 -13.32
CA ALA A 415 -14.32 1.21 -13.40
C ALA A 415 -14.07 2.21 -14.53
N ILE A 416 -14.59 1.95 -15.75
CA ILE A 416 -14.45 2.86 -16.91
C ILE A 416 -14.98 4.27 -16.64
N PRO A 417 -16.24 4.49 -16.18
CA PRO A 417 -16.73 5.84 -15.91
C PRO A 417 -15.98 6.52 -14.75
N ALA A 418 -15.58 5.77 -13.72
CA ALA A 418 -14.75 6.31 -12.64
C ALA A 418 -13.41 6.82 -13.16
N LEU A 419 -12.72 6.05 -14.02
CA LEU A 419 -11.44 6.43 -14.61
C LEU A 419 -11.54 7.71 -15.44
N ILE A 420 -12.56 7.83 -16.29
CA ILE A 420 -12.80 9.05 -17.09
C ILE A 420 -12.97 10.28 -16.19
N ILE A 421 -13.79 10.16 -15.14
CA ILE A 421 -14.03 11.26 -14.18
C ILE A 421 -12.73 11.65 -13.46
N VAL A 422 -11.95 10.69 -12.98
CA VAL A 422 -10.68 10.93 -12.29
C VAL A 422 -9.67 11.63 -13.21
N VAL A 423 -9.51 11.17 -14.45
CA VAL A 423 -8.60 11.78 -15.43
C VAL A 423 -9.01 13.22 -15.76
N LEU A 424 -10.30 13.48 -16.03
CA LEU A 424 -10.81 14.82 -16.31
C LEU A 424 -10.63 15.78 -15.11
N CYS A 425 -10.86 15.30 -13.90
CA CYS A 425 -10.62 16.05 -12.66
C CYS A 425 -9.13 16.39 -12.49
N LEU A 426 -8.23 15.41 -12.62
CA LEU A 426 -6.78 15.63 -12.48
C LEU A 426 -6.24 16.58 -13.56
N PHE A 427 -6.71 16.45 -14.81
CA PHE A 427 -6.37 17.37 -15.89
C PHE A 427 -6.83 18.81 -15.60
N SER A 428 -8.07 18.98 -15.14
CA SER A 428 -8.62 20.29 -14.75
C SER A 428 -7.84 20.92 -13.59
N ILE A 429 -7.45 20.12 -12.60
CA ILE A 429 -6.60 20.54 -11.48
C ILE A 429 -5.22 20.98 -11.98
N ALA A 430 -4.59 20.20 -12.87
CA ALA A 430 -3.29 20.51 -13.43
C ALA A 430 -3.31 21.82 -14.24
N LEU A 431 -4.31 22.05 -15.09
CA LEU A 431 -4.51 23.31 -15.81
C LEU A 431 -4.67 24.50 -14.85
N LEU A 432 -5.47 24.34 -13.79
CA LEU A 432 -5.68 25.38 -12.78
C LEU A 432 -4.39 25.72 -12.02
N GLN A 433 -3.64 24.72 -11.57
CA GLN A 433 -2.35 24.96 -10.88
C GLN A 433 -1.31 25.57 -11.84
N ALA A 434 -1.23 25.10 -13.09
CA ALA A 434 -0.34 25.67 -14.10
C ALA A 434 -0.67 27.14 -14.42
N TRP A 435 -1.95 27.48 -14.53
CA TRP A 435 -2.41 28.87 -14.66
C TRP A 435 -2.02 29.72 -13.44
N CYS A 436 -2.26 29.24 -12.23
CA CYS A 436 -1.86 29.95 -11.02
C CYS A 436 -0.34 30.16 -10.92
N LEU A 437 0.47 29.15 -11.25
CA LEU A 437 1.95 29.25 -11.35
C LEU A 437 2.40 30.24 -12.43
N ARG A 438 1.67 30.35 -13.54
CA ARG A 438 1.94 31.31 -14.62
C ARG A 438 1.72 32.75 -14.14
N ILE A 439 0.64 33.03 -13.42
CA ILE A 439 0.33 34.38 -12.92
C ILE A 439 1.41 34.89 -11.93
N GLU A 440 2.05 33.98 -11.19
CA GLU A 440 3.20 34.30 -10.32
C GLU A 440 4.56 34.32 -11.04
N GLY A 441 4.60 34.05 -12.36
CA GLY A 441 5.84 33.96 -13.14
C GLY A 441 6.73 32.76 -12.80
N ARG A 442 6.19 31.76 -12.09
CA ARG A 442 6.94 30.58 -11.63
C ARG A 442 6.85 29.39 -12.59
N LEU A 443 5.88 29.36 -13.49
CA LEU A 443 5.63 28.25 -14.42
C LEU A 443 6.88 27.71 -15.15
N PRO A 444 7.82 28.53 -15.69
CA PRO A 444 9.00 27.99 -16.38
C PRO A 444 9.88 27.11 -15.48
N LYS A 445 10.02 27.48 -14.20
CA LYS A 445 10.84 26.72 -13.23
C LYS A 445 10.16 25.40 -12.85
N TYR A 446 8.84 25.42 -12.70
CA TYR A 446 8.06 24.21 -12.40
C TYR A 446 7.99 23.27 -13.60
N LEU A 447 7.87 23.78 -14.83
CA LEU A 447 8.01 22.95 -16.03
C LEU A 447 9.37 22.25 -16.07
N GLY A 448 10.47 22.94 -15.73
CA GLY A 448 11.78 22.31 -15.59
C GLY A 448 11.81 21.17 -14.55
N ILE A 449 11.26 21.39 -13.36
CA ILE A 449 11.17 20.36 -12.30
C ILE A 449 10.31 19.17 -12.74
N TYR A 450 9.14 19.42 -13.33
CA TYR A 450 8.25 18.36 -13.80
C TYR A 450 8.83 17.61 -15.02
N SER A 451 9.59 18.28 -15.89
CA SER A 451 10.36 17.60 -16.95
C SER A 451 11.44 16.69 -16.38
N ILE A 452 12.10 17.05 -15.27
CA ILE A 452 13.03 16.14 -14.57
C ILE A 452 12.26 14.94 -14.01
N PHE A 453 11.14 15.16 -13.30
CA PHE A 453 10.33 14.06 -12.76
C PHE A 453 9.82 13.11 -13.85
N VAL A 454 9.30 13.63 -14.96
CA VAL A 454 8.86 12.83 -16.12
C VAL A 454 10.04 12.13 -16.77
N GLY A 455 11.18 12.80 -16.96
CA GLY A 455 12.41 12.20 -17.49
C GLY A 455 12.91 11.04 -16.63
N SER A 456 12.95 11.21 -15.30
CA SER A 456 13.29 10.14 -14.35
C SER A 456 12.29 8.99 -14.43
N LEU A 457 10.99 9.25 -14.51
CA LEU A 457 9.98 8.19 -14.66
C LEU A 457 10.13 7.45 -16.00
N LEU A 458 10.40 8.15 -17.11
CA LEU A 458 10.65 7.52 -18.41
C LEU A 458 11.92 6.66 -18.42
N LEU A 459 12.98 7.10 -17.73
CA LEU A 459 14.18 6.29 -17.52
C LEU A 459 13.89 5.04 -16.67
N LEU A 460 13.04 5.14 -15.65
CA LEU A 460 12.59 3.99 -14.86
C LEU A 460 11.72 3.03 -15.69
N VAL A 461 10.81 3.54 -16.53
CA VAL A 461 10.02 2.71 -17.49
C VAL A 461 10.93 1.97 -18.49
N ALA A 462 12.08 2.54 -18.84
CA ALA A 462 13.04 1.92 -19.75
C ALA A 462 13.88 0.79 -19.10
N VAL A 463 13.76 0.55 -17.79
CA VAL A 463 14.49 -0.54 -17.11
C VAL A 463 13.87 -1.89 -17.49
N PRO A 464 14.62 -2.80 -18.15
CA PRO A 464 14.06 -4.07 -18.60
C PRO A 464 13.66 -4.97 -17.42
N LYS A 465 12.61 -5.78 -17.64
CA LYS A 465 12.03 -6.72 -16.65
C LYS A 465 11.49 -6.07 -15.37
N MET A 466 11.36 -4.75 -15.31
CA MET A 466 10.74 -4.02 -14.20
C MET A 466 9.49 -3.27 -14.67
N ASN A 467 8.58 -3.00 -13.75
CA ASN A 467 7.36 -2.23 -14.00
C ASN A 467 7.27 -1.05 -13.03
N VAL A 468 6.83 0.11 -13.52
CA VAL A 468 6.63 1.30 -12.69
C VAL A 468 5.29 1.22 -11.95
N ARG A 469 5.35 1.20 -10.62
CA ARG A 469 4.18 1.29 -9.73
C ARG A 469 4.24 2.58 -8.91
N ILE A 470 3.42 3.55 -9.29
CA ILE A 470 3.38 4.84 -8.59
C ILE A 470 2.37 4.78 -7.43
N HIS A 471 2.83 4.34 -6.26
CA HIS A 471 2.08 4.41 -5.02
C HIS A 471 1.59 5.83 -4.71
N HIS A 472 0.45 5.95 -4.02
CA HIS A 472 -0.20 7.24 -3.71
C HIS A 472 0.68 8.19 -2.90
N TYR A 473 1.60 7.69 -2.08
CA TYR A 473 2.56 8.55 -1.38
C TYR A 473 3.59 9.19 -2.34
N ILE A 474 3.99 8.48 -3.42
CA ILE A 474 4.88 8.98 -4.46
C ILE A 474 4.15 10.06 -5.28
N LEU A 475 2.89 9.80 -5.66
CA LEU A 475 2.03 10.81 -6.28
C LEU A 475 1.91 12.06 -5.40
N GLY A 476 1.76 11.87 -4.08
CA GLY A 476 1.81 12.94 -3.08
C GLY A 476 3.08 13.81 -3.22
N LEU A 477 4.26 13.19 -3.14
CA LEU A 477 5.54 13.89 -3.24
C LEU A 477 5.75 14.59 -4.59
N LEU A 478 5.39 13.96 -5.71
CA LEU A 478 5.56 14.52 -7.05
C LEU A 478 4.63 15.73 -7.30
N LEU A 479 3.39 15.70 -6.81
CA LEU A 479 2.38 16.72 -7.10
C LEU A 479 2.36 17.88 -6.09
N VAL A 480 2.79 17.68 -4.84
CA VAL A 480 2.82 18.74 -3.81
C VAL A 480 3.55 20.03 -4.26
N PRO A 481 4.72 20.00 -4.93
CA PRO A 481 5.40 21.23 -5.36
C PRO A 481 4.52 22.15 -6.23
N GLY A 482 3.67 21.58 -7.09
CA GLY A 482 2.72 22.29 -7.95
C GLY A 482 1.59 23.00 -7.20
N THR A 483 1.42 22.74 -5.90
CA THR A 483 0.41 23.38 -5.04
C THR A 483 0.96 24.55 -4.20
N SER A 484 2.18 25.02 -4.48
CA SER A 484 2.90 25.99 -3.62
C SER A 484 2.41 27.45 -3.70
N MET A 485 1.19 27.72 -4.17
CA MET A 485 0.58 29.06 -4.29
C MET A 485 -0.46 29.25 -3.19
N GLN A 486 -0.59 30.47 -2.65
CA GLN A 486 -1.62 30.78 -1.65
C GLN A 486 -2.98 31.02 -2.34
N THR A 487 -3.59 29.93 -2.85
CA THR A 487 -4.96 29.91 -3.39
C THR A 487 -5.80 28.86 -2.66
N ARG A 488 -7.13 29.02 -2.64
CA ARG A 488 -8.05 28.08 -1.97
C ARG A 488 -7.95 26.65 -2.55
N PRO A 489 -7.94 26.43 -3.88
CA PRO A 489 -7.73 25.10 -4.45
C PRO A 489 -6.35 24.52 -4.07
N SER A 490 -5.29 25.33 -4.13
CA SER A 490 -3.94 24.88 -3.73
C SER A 490 -3.88 24.42 -2.28
N LEU A 491 -4.58 25.08 -1.34
CA LEU A 491 -4.68 24.61 0.05
C LEU A 491 -5.31 23.22 0.15
N LEU A 492 -6.43 22.99 -0.56
CA LEU A 492 -7.15 21.72 -0.54
C LEU A 492 -6.30 20.59 -1.14
N PHE A 493 -5.73 20.79 -2.33
CA PHE A 493 -4.92 19.78 -3.01
C PHE A 493 -3.64 19.48 -2.24
N GLN A 494 -2.98 20.50 -1.68
CA GLN A 494 -1.80 20.31 -0.83
C GLN A 494 -2.13 19.48 0.42
N GLY A 495 -3.27 19.75 1.06
CA GLY A 495 -3.78 18.94 2.16
C GLY A 495 -3.92 17.48 1.74
N ILE A 496 -4.73 17.21 0.70
CA ILE A 496 -4.99 15.84 0.21
C ILE A 496 -3.69 15.10 -0.09
N LEU A 497 -2.76 15.70 -0.82
CA LEU A 497 -1.51 15.06 -1.21
C LEU A 497 -0.57 14.76 -0.02
N VAL A 498 -0.53 15.64 0.99
CA VAL A 498 0.18 15.37 2.25
C VAL A 498 -0.52 14.25 3.04
N GLY A 499 -1.85 14.22 3.04
CA GLY A 499 -2.63 13.12 3.62
C GLY A 499 -2.32 11.77 2.97
N LEU A 500 -2.33 11.70 1.64
CA LEU A 500 -1.98 10.49 0.88
C LEU A 500 -0.56 10.01 1.17
N PHE A 501 0.40 10.95 1.31
CA PHE A 501 1.75 10.62 1.76
C PHE A 501 1.76 10.00 3.15
N ILE A 502 1.06 10.61 4.11
CA ILE A 502 0.97 10.07 5.48
C ILE A 502 0.34 8.67 5.47
N ASN A 503 -0.77 8.47 4.75
CA ASN A 503 -1.42 7.16 4.67
C ASN A 503 -0.48 6.08 4.12
N GLY A 504 0.12 6.31 2.95
CA GLY A 504 0.98 5.32 2.30
C GLY A 504 2.19 4.95 3.15
N ILE A 505 2.92 5.93 3.68
CA ILE A 505 4.11 5.64 4.51
C ILE A 505 3.72 5.04 5.86
N ALA A 506 2.67 5.50 6.52
CA ALA A 506 2.27 4.96 7.82
C ALA A 506 1.83 3.48 7.73
N ARG A 507 1.01 3.13 6.72
CA ARG A 507 0.48 1.77 6.54
C ARG A 507 1.46 0.81 5.86
N TRP A 508 2.12 1.24 4.78
CA TRP A 508 2.93 0.38 3.91
C TRP A 508 4.43 0.62 4.04
N GLY A 509 4.84 1.87 4.30
CA GLY A 509 6.25 2.27 4.35
C GLY A 509 6.75 2.80 2.99
N PHE A 510 8.06 2.81 2.81
CA PHE A 510 8.71 3.26 1.57
C PHE A 510 8.86 2.08 0.60
N ASP A 511 7.78 1.74 -0.09
CA ASP A 511 7.78 0.73 -1.15
C ASP A 511 8.54 1.22 -2.40
N SER A 512 8.94 0.32 -3.30
CA SER A 512 9.67 0.68 -4.51
C SER A 512 8.79 1.39 -5.55
N ILE A 513 9.40 2.27 -6.35
CA ILE A 513 8.80 2.82 -7.58
C ILE A 513 8.84 1.77 -8.71
N LEU A 514 9.88 0.93 -8.72
CA LEU A 514 10.05 -0.17 -9.64
C LEU A 514 9.81 -1.50 -8.92
N GLN A 515 8.77 -2.20 -9.33
CA GLN A 515 8.48 -3.55 -8.84
C GLN A 515 8.65 -4.55 -9.98
N THR A 516 9.04 -5.77 -9.63
CA THR A 516 9.06 -6.90 -10.54
C THR A 516 7.63 -7.25 -11.00
N PRO A 517 7.46 -7.91 -12.16
CA PRO A 517 6.17 -8.43 -12.59
C PRO A 517 5.50 -9.32 -11.53
N ASN A 518 6.29 -10.05 -10.72
CA ASN A 518 5.78 -10.95 -9.70
C ASN A 518 5.22 -10.19 -8.47
N GLU A 519 5.91 -9.15 -7.98
CA GLU A 519 5.44 -8.31 -6.87
C GLU A 519 4.14 -7.55 -7.19
N LEU A 520 3.97 -7.13 -8.45
CA LEU A 520 2.76 -6.44 -8.92
C LEU A 520 1.54 -7.35 -9.03
N ARG A 521 1.75 -8.60 -9.42
CA ARG A 521 0.72 -9.62 -9.61
C ARG A 521 0.16 -10.12 -8.27
N GLY A 522 1.03 -10.24 -7.26
CA GLY A 522 0.69 -10.81 -5.97
C GLY A 522 0.30 -12.29 -6.11
N ASP A 523 -0.87 -12.64 -5.60
CA ASP A 523 -1.48 -13.98 -5.69
C ASP A 523 -2.27 -14.24 -6.99
N GLY A 524 -2.26 -13.30 -7.95
CA GLY A 524 -2.98 -13.45 -9.23
C GLY A 524 -2.28 -14.36 -10.27
N PRO A 525 -2.98 -14.73 -11.37
CA PRO A 525 -2.42 -15.61 -12.40
C PRO A 525 -1.19 -15.06 -13.13
N ILE A 526 -0.25 -15.95 -13.42
CA ILE A 526 1.06 -15.71 -14.03
C ILE A 526 0.98 -15.56 -15.56
N SER A 527 -0.06 -16.09 -16.17
CA SER A 527 -0.18 -16.41 -17.60
C SER A 527 0.88 -17.42 -18.06
N SER A 528 1.13 -18.46 -17.26
CA SER A 528 2.02 -19.56 -17.64
C SER A 528 1.37 -20.47 -18.70
N LEU A 529 2.15 -21.39 -19.28
CA LEU A 529 1.54 -22.55 -19.94
C LEU A 529 0.75 -23.37 -18.90
N LEU A 530 -0.33 -23.98 -19.35
CA LEU A 530 -1.19 -24.85 -18.55
C LEU A 530 -0.96 -26.29 -19.00
N PRO A 531 -0.85 -27.26 -18.08
CA PRO A 531 -0.70 -28.67 -18.44
C PRO A 531 -1.87 -29.19 -19.29
N LEU A 532 -1.52 -29.85 -20.40
CA LEU A 532 -2.45 -30.70 -21.15
C LEU A 532 -2.41 -32.09 -20.53
N ILE A 533 -3.49 -32.49 -19.87
CA ILE A 533 -3.63 -33.79 -19.21
C ILE A 533 -4.58 -34.64 -20.05
N THR A 534 -4.23 -35.90 -20.27
CA THR A 534 -5.04 -36.85 -21.04
C THR A 534 -6.32 -37.23 -20.28
N ALA A 535 -7.24 -37.92 -20.95
CA ALA A 535 -8.44 -38.44 -20.29
C ALA A 535 -8.02 -39.47 -19.22
N PRO A 536 -8.39 -39.28 -17.94
CA PRO A 536 -7.88 -40.11 -16.86
C PRO A 536 -8.45 -41.53 -16.87
N ILE A 537 -7.64 -42.47 -16.42
CA ILE A 537 -8.04 -43.87 -16.22
C ILE A 537 -8.71 -43.98 -14.85
N ILE A 538 -9.95 -44.47 -14.81
CA ILE A 538 -10.75 -44.53 -13.57
C ILE A 538 -11.17 -45.97 -13.28
N HIS A 539 -10.86 -46.47 -12.08
CA HIS A 539 -11.36 -47.77 -11.60
C HIS A 539 -12.32 -47.56 -10.43
N MET A 540 -13.59 -47.94 -10.64
CA MET A 540 -14.64 -47.82 -9.62
C MET A 540 -14.55 -48.90 -8.53
N ASN A 541 -13.98 -50.05 -8.86
CA ASN A 541 -13.80 -51.19 -7.95
C ASN A 541 -15.08 -51.58 -7.16
N PRO A 542 -16.26 -51.75 -7.81
CA PRO A 542 -17.54 -51.92 -7.10
C PRO A 542 -17.62 -53.20 -6.24
N ASP A 543 -17.03 -54.30 -6.74
CA ASP A 543 -17.10 -55.63 -6.12
C ASP A 543 -15.87 -55.98 -5.27
N LEU A 544 -14.93 -55.04 -5.15
CA LEU A 544 -13.73 -55.16 -4.33
C LEU A 544 -13.85 -54.13 -3.20
N HIS A 545 -13.50 -54.48 -1.95
CA HIS A 545 -13.56 -53.54 -0.82
C HIS A 545 -12.48 -52.43 -0.86
N ILE A 546 -12.00 -52.09 -2.06
CA ILE A 546 -11.00 -51.08 -2.37
C ILE A 546 -11.73 -49.75 -2.63
N LYS A 547 -11.10 -48.61 -2.34
CA LYS A 547 -11.67 -47.32 -2.75
C LYS A 547 -11.52 -47.13 -4.28
N PRO A 548 -12.44 -46.40 -4.94
CA PRO A 548 -12.22 -45.97 -6.32
C PRO A 548 -10.91 -45.19 -6.44
N ASN A 549 -10.25 -45.28 -7.59
CA ASN A 549 -9.07 -44.46 -7.90
C ASN A 549 -9.17 -43.85 -9.30
N ILE A 550 -8.38 -42.80 -9.50
CA ILE A 550 -8.25 -42.05 -10.74
C ILE A 550 -6.76 -41.83 -11.02
N THR A 551 -6.31 -42.25 -12.19
CA THR A 551 -4.93 -42.11 -12.65
C THR A 551 -4.86 -41.05 -13.74
N PHE A 552 -4.00 -40.06 -13.53
CA PHE A 552 -3.65 -39.07 -14.54
C PHE A 552 -2.28 -39.43 -15.12
N GLU A 553 -2.18 -39.38 -16.44
CA GLU A 553 -0.96 -39.61 -17.20
C GLU A 553 -0.66 -38.34 -18.00
N TRP A 554 0.62 -38.07 -18.27
CA TRP A 554 1.06 -36.92 -19.03
C TRP A 554 2.25 -37.25 -19.92
N GLU A 555 2.32 -36.61 -21.08
CA GLU A 555 3.40 -36.83 -22.02
C GLU A 555 4.68 -36.10 -21.57
N LEU A 556 5.82 -36.80 -21.66
CA LEU A 556 7.16 -36.23 -21.53
C LEU A 556 7.82 -36.11 -22.92
N PRO A 557 8.73 -35.14 -23.11
CA PRO A 557 9.17 -34.13 -22.15
C PRO A 557 8.16 -32.98 -21.99
N PHE A 558 8.17 -32.32 -20.83
CA PHE A 558 7.46 -31.06 -20.66
C PHE A 558 8.06 -29.95 -21.55
N PRO A 559 7.29 -28.87 -21.86
CA PRO A 559 7.81 -27.74 -22.63
C PRO A 559 9.06 -27.13 -21.98
N GLU A 560 9.98 -26.63 -22.80
CA GLU A 560 11.18 -25.93 -22.32
C GLU A 560 10.82 -24.89 -21.24
N GLN A 561 11.63 -24.84 -20.17
CA GLN A 561 11.45 -24.11 -18.90
C GLN A 561 10.67 -24.82 -17.77
N TYR A 562 10.02 -25.96 -18.00
CA TYR A 562 9.30 -26.68 -16.94
C TYR A 562 9.95 -28.03 -16.62
N ASP A 563 10.17 -28.29 -15.35
CA ASP A 563 10.85 -29.48 -14.82
C ASP A 563 9.95 -30.35 -13.94
N GLY A 564 8.70 -29.97 -13.72
CA GLY A 564 7.76 -30.74 -12.90
C GLY A 564 6.29 -30.40 -13.07
N LEU A 565 5.45 -31.09 -12.30
CA LEU A 565 4.00 -30.96 -12.26
C LEU A 565 3.51 -30.93 -10.80
N SER A 566 2.56 -30.05 -10.51
CA SER A 566 1.83 -29.98 -9.23
C SER A 566 0.33 -30.15 -9.47
N ILE A 567 -0.33 -30.89 -8.58
CA ILE A 567 -1.76 -31.22 -8.69
C ILE A 567 -2.47 -30.84 -7.39
N LEU A 568 -3.49 -29.99 -7.50
CA LEU A 568 -4.44 -29.74 -6.42
C LEU A 568 -5.59 -30.75 -6.49
N VAL A 569 -6.01 -31.27 -5.34
CA VAL A 569 -7.33 -31.89 -5.15
C VAL A 569 -8.07 -31.06 -4.11
N ASN A 570 -9.25 -30.55 -4.45
CA ASN A 570 -10.06 -29.67 -3.60
C ASN A 570 -9.26 -28.48 -3.05
N ASP A 571 -8.49 -27.83 -3.92
CA ASP A 571 -7.67 -26.65 -3.62
C ASP A 571 -6.51 -26.92 -2.62
N VAL A 572 -6.11 -28.19 -2.44
CA VAL A 572 -4.95 -28.65 -1.65
C VAL A 572 -3.92 -29.35 -2.54
N GLU A 573 -2.64 -28.97 -2.46
CA GLU A 573 -1.54 -29.65 -3.17
C GLU A 573 -1.41 -31.09 -2.67
N ARG A 574 -1.71 -32.08 -3.52
CA ARG A 574 -1.61 -33.52 -3.21
C ARG A 574 -0.47 -34.22 -3.92
N TYR A 575 0.00 -33.62 -5.01
CA TYR A 575 1.14 -34.11 -5.77
C TYR A 575 2.04 -32.95 -6.17
N ARG A 576 3.34 -33.21 -6.12
CA ARG A 576 4.42 -32.39 -6.64
C ARG A 576 5.52 -33.37 -7.05
N GLY A 577 5.75 -33.48 -8.35
CA GLY A 577 6.76 -34.35 -8.93
C GLY A 577 7.57 -33.63 -10.00
N TYR A 578 8.77 -34.13 -10.25
CA TYR A 578 9.72 -33.57 -11.20
C TYR A 578 10.18 -34.66 -12.18
N VAL A 579 10.62 -34.25 -13.37
CA VAL A 579 10.96 -35.15 -14.49
C VAL A 579 12.15 -36.06 -14.17
N ASP A 580 13.07 -35.62 -13.31
CA ASP A 580 14.20 -36.39 -12.78
C ASP A 580 13.80 -37.61 -11.94
N ASN A 581 12.55 -37.66 -11.46
CA ASN A 581 11.98 -38.78 -10.71
C ASN A 581 11.20 -39.77 -11.61
N GLU A 582 11.28 -39.64 -12.94
CA GLU A 582 10.60 -40.49 -13.95
C GLU A 582 9.08 -40.66 -13.72
N ALA A 583 8.45 -39.67 -13.08
CA ALA A 583 7.03 -39.73 -12.76
C ALA A 583 6.18 -39.29 -13.97
N GLU A 584 5.79 -40.26 -14.78
CA GLU A 584 4.90 -40.09 -15.96
C GLU A 584 3.40 -40.17 -15.61
N SER A 585 3.07 -40.62 -14.40
CA SER A 585 1.69 -40.76 -13.94
C SER A 585 1.54 -40.52 -12.43
N TRP A 586 0.31 -40.19 -12.02
CA TRP A 586 -0.08 -40.15 -10.62
C TRP A 586 -1.49 -40.70 -10.41
N THR A 587 -1.60 -41.62 -9.46
CA THR A 587 -2.87 -42.25 -9.07
C THR A 587 -3.36 -41.64 -7.76
N TRP A 588 -4.52 -41.00 -7.80
CA TRP A 588 -5.25 -40.57 -6.62
C TRP A 588 -6.26 -41.65 -6.20
N VAL A 589 -6.21 -42.05 -4.93
CA VAL A 589 -7.25 -42.91 -4.33
C VAL A 589 -8.29 -41.99 -3.71
N ARG A 590 -9.55 -42.14 -4.11
CA ARG A 590 -10.67 -41.28 -3.66
C ARG A 590 -10.69 -41.17 -2.15
N HIS A 591 -10.77 -39.96 -1.63
CA HIS A 591 -10.81 -39.73 -0.20
C HIS A 591 -12.18 -40.07 0.38
N MET A 592 -13.24 -39.48 -0.18
CA MET A 592 -14.64 -39.74 0.19
C MET A 592 -15.51 -40.06 -1.02
N ARG A 593 -16.40 -41.05 -0.87
CA ARG A 593 -17.20 -41.61 -1.98
C ARG A 593 -18.35 -40.70 -2.42
N GLU A 594 -18.98 -40.02 -1.48
CA GLU A 594 -20.28 -39.33 -1.68
C GLU A 594 -20.18 -37.90 -2.20
N VAL A 595 -18.97 -37.37 -2.40
CA VAL A 595 -18.70 -35.99 -2.81
C VAL A 595 -17.85 -35.94 -4.09
N PRO A 596 -17.98 -34.90 -4.94
CA PRO A 596 -17.11 -34.71 -6.08
C PRO A 596 -15.69 -34.35 -5.64
N GLU A 597 -14.68 -34.66 -6.45
CA GLU A 597 -13.30 -34.21 -6.24
C GLU A 597 -12.87 -33.29 -7.41
N TYR A 598 -12.32 -32.13 -7.07
CA TYR A 598 -11.93 -31.09 -8.03
C TYR A 598 -10.41 -31.07 -8.24
N PHE A 599 -9.98 -31.38 -9.46
CA PHE A 599 -8.57 -31.53 -9.83
C PHE A 599 -8.09 -30.32 -10.62
N ARG A 600 -6.90 -29.82 -10.30
CA ARG A 600 -6.23 -28.74 -11.04
C ARG A 600 -4.76 -29.06 -11.23
N PHE A 601 -4.20 -28.69 -12.37
CA PHE A 601 -2.83 -29.02 -12.78
C PHE A 601 -2.05 -27.74 -13.06
N ALA A 602 -0.81 -27.66 -12.58
CA ALA A 602 0.13 -26.59 -12.89
C ALA A 602 1.52 -27.18 -13.17
N TYR A 603 2.25 -26.61 -14.13
CA TYR A 603 3.67 -26.92 -14.29
C TYR A 603 4.49 -26.33 -13.14
N LEU A 604 5.68 -26.89 -12.92
CA LEU A 604 6.71 -26.39 -12.01
C LEU A 604 7.95 -25.95 -12.80
N ASP A 605 8.59 -24.90 -12.30
CA ASP A 605 9.91 -24.39 -12.71
C ASP A 605 10.75 -24.34 -11.43
N GLY A 606 11.42 -25.46 -11.13
CA GLY A 606 12.04 -25.75 -9.86
C GLY A 606 11.06 -25.57 -8.69
N GLY A 607 11.44 -24.75 -7.71
CA GLY A 607 10.59 -24.46 -6.55
C GLY A 607 9.31 -23.66 -6.86
N LEU A 608 9.20 -23.03 -8.04
CA LEU A 608 8.09 -22.17 -8.41
C LEU A 608 6.97 -22.95 -9.10
N ARG A 609 5.71 -22.54 -8.85
CA ARG A 609 4.53 -23.05 -9.55
C ARG A 609 4.11 -22.11 -10.67
N GLY A 610 3.62 -22.68 -11.76
CA GLY A 610 2.81 -21.97 -12.76
C GLY A 610 1.37 -21.72 -12.28
N ASP A 611 0.53 -21.35 -13.24
CA ASP A 611 -0.92 -21.27 -13.07
C ASP A 611 -1.56 -22.65 -13.07
N TYR A 612 -2.63 -22.74 -12.28
CA TYR A 612 -3.50 -23.91 -12.31
C TYR A 612 -4.54 -23.79 -13.39
N THR A 613 -4.79 -24.92 -14.06
CA THR A 613 -6.00 -25.11 -14.87
C THR A 613 -7.26 -24.86 -14.03
N LYS A 614 -8.38 -24.55 -14.70
CA LYS A 614 -9.71 -24.70 -14.05
C LYS A 614 -9.93 -26.15 -13.62
N ALA A 615 -10.90 -26.35 -12.73
CA ALA A 615 -11.23 -27.67 -12.23
C ALA A 615 -11.64 -28.62 -13.36
N GLY A 616 -10.97 -29.77 -13.44
CA GLY A 616 -11.61 -31.01 -13.86
C GLY A 616 -12.38 -31.59 -12.66
N THR A 617 -13.52 -32.22 -12.90
CA THR A 617 -14.40 -32.71 -11.82
C THR A 617 -14.58 -34.21 -11.93
N TRP A 618 -14.26 -34.93 -10.86
CA TRP A 618 -14.60 -36.34 -10.70
C TRP A 618 -15.83 -36.45 -9.81
N SER A 619 -17.01 -36.69 -10.38
CA SER A 619 -18.30 -36.60 -9.68
C SER A 619 -18.48 -37.67 -8.60
N ALA A 620 -19.51 -37.56 -7.75
CA ALA A 620 -19.83 -38.59 -6.74
C ALA A 620 -20.15 -39.96 -7.38
N GLU A 621 -20.77 -39.97 -8.57
CA GLU A 621 -21.03 -41.16 -9.39
C GLU A 621 -19.76 -41.64 -10.14
N GLY A 622 -18.63 -40.96 -9.95
CA GLY A 622 -17.34 -41.29 -10.54
C GLY A 622 -17.15 -40.82 -11.99
N ARG A 623 -18.06 -40.01 -12.56
CA ARG A 623 -17.91 -39.48 -13.92
C ARG A 623 -16.83 -38.39 -13.95
N TRP A 624 -15.93 -38.44 -14.93
CA TRP A 624 -15.03 -37.33 -15.24
C TRP A 624 -15.74 -36.25 -16.07
N THR A 625 -15.49 -34.99 -15.71
CA THR A 625 -15.80 -33.80 -16.50
C THR A 625 -14.51 -33.03 -16.72
N GLU A 626 -14.17 -32.81 -17.98
CA GLU A 626 -12.93 -32.16 -18.39
C GLU A 626 -12.86 -30.68 -17.96
N MET A 627 -11.64 -30.21 -17.69
CA MET A 627 -11.36 -28.84 -17.31
C MET A 627 -11.68 -27.84 -18.42
N LYS A 628 -12.34 -26.73 -18.06
CA LYS A 628 -12.59 -25.60 -18.96
C LYS A 628 -11.28 -24.87 -19.29
N SER A 629 -11.15 -24.32 -20.49
CA SER A 629 -9.95 -23.59 -20.92
C SER A 629 -9.63 -22.37 -20.06
N GLY A 630 -8.33 -22.08 -19.90
CA GLY A 630 -7.78 -20.94 -19.15
C GLY A 630 -7.47 -21.25 -17.67
N PRO A 631 -6.76 -20.34 -16.99
CA PRO A 631 -6.39 -20.52 -15.59
C PRO A 631 -7.60 -20.39 -14.65
N SER A 632 -7.47 -20.94 -13.44
CA SER A 632 -8.45 -20.85 -12.35
C SER A 632 -8.41 -19.54 -11.59
#